data_AF-A0A3N4UX04-F1
#
_entry.id   AF-A0A3N4UX04-F1
#
_cell.length_a   1.000
_cell.length_b   1.000
_cell.length_c   1.000
_cell.angle_alpha   90.00
_cell.angle_beta   90.00
_cell.angle_gamma   90.00
#
_symmetry.space_group_name_H-M   'P 1'
#
loop_
_entity.id
_entity.type
_entity.pdbx_description
1 polymer ?
#
loop_
_entity_poly.entity_id
_entity_poly.type
_entity_poly.pdbx_seq_one_letter_code
_entity_poly.pdbx_strand_id
1 'polypeptide(L)'
;MKLSLHIGMGKTGTTALQSFLGESAVYLKQHRCFYLGRILGRIPDGPRPRNQSQAAQAATLRSALEALESHAATPEFRADFDLVVWSNEILATNPDPRDQIKTIAEFAASSNVFTNVEVVLVLRRQDDWLEAAYQQWGLMNKLKTGHQIPSPQDYAAQVAPILDYAHIYELWSAALPVTVLTYDDLMAKGGSVECFCDLWGVPRPDDIQKFRSVRSSAGPAISTLYSYFNRAFPARMKSEVFDKFIKKYQVKELSEADHICVPPDVRAAVLDKAATGNTRLAQALGRDALFAPAPDLPRRAYEQGQADAISALLRICKAQSAELDRLRERIIALENDKKNSRERAQKD
;
A
#
# COMPACT_ATOMS: atom_id res chain seq x y z
N MET A 1 26.44 6.29 11.75
CA MET A 1 25.32 5.36 11.53
C MET A 1 24.74 5.58 10.14
N LYS A 2 23.98 4.61 9.62
CA LYS A 2 23.31 4.71 8.32
C LYS A 2 21.82 5.00 8.51
N LEU A 3 21.26 5.92 7.73
CA LEU A 3 19.82 6.15 7.59
C LEU A 3 19.40 5.78 6.16
N SER A 4 18.55 4.76 6.01
CA SER A 4 18.02 4.32 4.72
C SER A 4 16.54 4.72 4.61
N LEU A 5 16.24 5.55 3.62
CA LEU A 5 14.91 6.05 3.33
C LEU A 5 14.26 5.22 2.23
N HIS A 6 13.43 4.25 2.62
CA HIS A 6 12.61 3.52 1.67
C HIS A 6 11.43 4.38 1.20
N ILE A 7 11.50 4.81 -0.05
CA ILE A 7 10.50 5.61 -0.74
C ILE A 7 9.88 4.75 -1.84
N GLY A 8 9.00 3.85 -1.44
CA GLY A 8 8.26 3.02 -2.38
C GLY A 8 7.03 3.76 -2.89
N MET A 9 6.74 3.67 -4.18
CA MET A 9 5.39 3.99 -4.63
C MET A 9 4.40 3.05 -3.94
N GLY A 10 3.18 3.51 -3.65
CA GLY A 10 2.13 2.57 -3.25
C GLY A 10 2.03 1.42 -4.27
N LYS A 11 1.62 0.22 -3.84
CA LYS A 11 1.51 -0.98 -4.71
C LYS A 11 2.83 -1.62 -5.18
N THR A 12 3.94 -1.33 -4.50
CA THR A 12 5.26 -1.96 -4.76
C THR A 12 5.64 -3.00 -3.69
N GLY A 13 4.69 -3.49 -2.90
CA GLY A 13 4.97 -4.40 -1.78
C GLY A 13 5.33 -3.70 -0.46
N THR A 14 5.30 -2.36 -0.43
CA THR A 14 5.57 -1.56 0.78
C THR A 14 4.76 -1.99 2.01
N THR A 15 3.51 -2.44 1.84
CA THR A 15 2.71 -2.92 2.98
C THR A 15 3.32 -4.17 3.62
N ALA A 16 3.79 -5.13 2.81
CA ALA A 16 4.47 -6.33 3.30
C ALA A 16 5.77 -5.96 4.04
N LEU A 17 6.57 -5.07 3.45
CA LEU A 17 7.78 -4.55 4.08
C LEU A 17 7.49 -3.82 5.40
N GLN A 18 6.49 -2.93 5.43
CA GLN A 18 6.13 -2.16 6.62
C GLN A 18 5.56 -3.05 7.73
N SER A 19 4.83 -4.12 7.38
CA SER A 19 4.40 -5.14 8.34
C SER A 19 5.60 -5.89 8.93
N PHE A 20 6.54 -6.36 8.09
CA PHE A 20 7.78 -6.97 8.56
C PHE A 20 8.55 -6.03 9.51
N LEU A 21 8.81 -4.79 9.08
CA LEU A 21 9.53 -3.81 9.88
C LEU A 21 8.82 -3.48 11.21
N GLY A 22 7.48 -3.48 11.18
CA GLY A 22 6.64 -3.22 12.33
C GLY A 22 6.65 -4.36 13.35
N GLU A 23 6.40 -5.58 12.90
CA GLU A 23 6.17 -6.74 13.76
C GLU A 23 7.48 -7.42 14.20
N SER A 24 8.58 -7.22 13.48
CA SER A 24 9.88 -7.86 13.74
C SER A 24 10.84 -6.98 14.54
N ALA A 25 10.35 -6.11 15.43
CA ALA A 25 11.20 -5.13 16.13
C ALA A 25 12.34 -5.79 16.95
N VAL A 26 12.06 -6.90 17.65
CA VAL A 26 13.07 -7.65 18.42
C VAL A 26 14.13 -8.26 17.49
N TYR A 27 13.69 -8.86 16.38
CA TYR A 27 14.57 -9.44 15.37
C TYR A 27 15.46 -8.38 14.71
N LEU A 28 14.90 -7.24 14.32
CA LEU A 28 15.66 -6.14 13.76
C LEU A 28 16.69 -5.58 14.74
N LYS A 29 16.36 -5.49 16.04
CA LYS A 29 17.31 -5.08 17.08
C LYS A 29 18.48 -6.07 17.22
N GLN A 30 18.23 -7.38 17.17
CA GLN A 30 19.30 -8.39 17.19
C GLN A 30 20.27 -8.23 16.00
N HIS A 31 19.78 -7.68 14.89
CA HIS A 31 20.55 -7.34 13.70
C HIS A 31 20.84 -5.85 13.55
N ARG A 32 20.84 -5.11 14.68
CA ARG A 32 21.28 -3.71 14.78
C ARG A 32 20.57 -2.75 13.81
N CYS A 33 19.31 -3.05 13.50
CA CYS A 33 18.43 -2.26 12.65
C CYS A 33 17.26 -1.67 13.46
N PHE A 34 17.04 -0.36 13.32
CA PHE A 34 15.93 0.34 13.96
C PHE A 34 14.93 0.89 12.93
N TYR A 35 13.66 0.52 13.05
CA TYR A 35 12.60 1.04 12.19
C TYR A 35 11.86 2.21 12.84
N LEU A 36 11.77 3.34 12.14
CA LEU A 36 11.11 4.55 12.65
C LEU A 36 9.58 4.49 12.65
N GLY A 37 8.98 3.49 12.00
CA GLY A 37 7.54 3.43 11.75
C GLY A 37 7.12 4.26 10.52
N ARG A 38 5.92 3.99 10.01
CA ARG A 38 5.37 4.63 8.79
C ARG A 38 5.24 6.14 8.90
N ILE A 39 4.96 6.62 10.11
CA ILE A 39 4.67 8.01 10.44
C ILE A 39 5.68 8.57 11.47
N LEU A 40 6.89 7.99 11.54
CA LEU A 40 7.93 8.37 12.51
C LEU A 40 7.54 8.17 13.99
N GLY A 41 6.48 7.39 14.24
CA GLY A 41 5.91 7.19 15.58
C GLY A 41 6.76 6.36 16.53
N ARG A 42 7.93 5.86 16.11
CA ARG A 42 8.87 5.13 16.98
C ARG A 42 10.04 5.99 17.47
N ILE A 43 10.13 7.26 17.05
CA ILE A 43 11.10 8.20 17.60
C ILE A 43 10.63 8.58 19.02
N PRO A 44 11.43 8.37 20.08
CA PRO A 44 11.11 8.87 21.41
C PRO A 44 11.08 10.39 21.42
N ASP A 45 10.11 10.97 22.13
CA ASP A 45 9.90 12.42 22.28
C ASP A 45 9.73 13.23 20.98
N GLY A 46 9.75 12.56 19.82
CA GLY A 46 9.45 13.16 18.54
C GLY A 46 7.97 13.51 18.37
N PRO A 47 7.63 14.29 17.34
CA PRO A 47 6.25 14.59 17.01
C PRO A 47 5.45 13.30 16.76
N ARG A 48 4.13 13.38 16.96
CA ARG A 48 3.20 12.26 16.71
C ARG A 48 2.25 12.60 15.55
N PRO A 49 2.71 12.52 14.29
CA PRO A 49 1.85 12.75 13.14
C PRO A 49 0.66 11.79 13.15
N ARG A 50 -0.52 12.25 12.75
CA ARG A 50 -1.73 11.42 12.69
C ARG A 50 -1.77 10.52 11.45
N ASN A 51 -1.01 10.87 10.42
CA ASN A 51 -0.95 10.16 9.14
C ASN A 51 0.36 10.47 8.38
N GLN A 52 0.59 9.74 7.29
CA GLN A 52 1.81 9.89 6.46
C GLN A 52 1.95 11.30 5.86
N SER A 53 0.85 11.93 5.44
CA SER A 53 0.87 13.29 4.88
C SER A 53 1.37 14.32 5.89
N GLN A 54 0.92 14.24 7.14
CA GLN A 54 1.42 15.10 8.22
C GLN A 54 2.90 14.81 8.53
N ALA A 55 3.31 13.53 8.54
CA ALA A 55 4.70 13.15 8.77
C ALA A 55 5.65 13.71 7.69
N ALA A 56 5.14 13.94 6.48
CA ALA A 56 5.90 14.53 5.38
C ALA A 56 5.75 16.06 5.27
N GLN A 57 5.05 16.75 6.18
CA GLN A 57 5.10 18.22 6.19
C GLN A 57 6.48 18.67 6.68
N ALA A 58 7.12 19.61 5.97
CA ALA A 58 8.51 20.00 6.22
C ALA A 58 8.81 20.36 7.69
N ALA A 59 7.93 21.13 8.35
CA ALA A 59 8.10 21.49 9.76
C ALA A 59 8.00 20.28 10.70
N THR A 60 7.03 19.39 10.46
CA THR A 60 6.88 18.15 11.26
C THR A 60 8.05 17.21 11.03
N LEU A 61 8.50 17.08 9.78
CA LEU A 61 9.64 16.26 9.39
C LEU A 61 10.94 16.76 10.02
N ARG A 62 11.19 18.08 9.98
CA ARG A 62 12.36 18.70 10.61
C ARG A 62 12.43 18.39 12.11
N SER A 63 11.35 18.65 12.84
CA SER A 63 11.25 18.35 14.27
C SER A 63 11.44 16.86 14.56
N ALA A 64 10.92 15.97 13.70
CA ALA A 64 11.13 14.54 13.85
C ALA A 64 12.59 14.12 13.63
N LEU A 65 13.27 14.69 12.64
CA LEU A 65 14.68 14.42 12.36
C LEU A 65 15.60 14.97 13.46
N GLU A 66 15.29 16.13 14.04
CA GLU A 66 16.01 16.68 15.20
C GLU A 66 15.86 15.79 16.45
N ALA A 67 14.65 15.28 16.71
CA ALA A 67 14.41 14.31 17.76
C ALA A 67 15.14 12.99 17.49
N LEU A 68 15.18 12.53 16.23
CA LEU A 68 15.94 11.35 15.82
C LEU A 68 17.45 11.55 16.05
N GLU A 69 18.02 12.69 15.67
CA GLU A 69 19.43 13.00 15.90
C GLU A 69 19.77 12.91 17.39
N SER A 70 18.94 13.56 18.21
CA SER A 70 19.13 13.63 19.66
C SER A 70 19.06 12.25 20.29
N HIS A 71 18.08 11.43 19.88
CA HIS A 71 17.95 10.07 20.38
C HIS A 71 19.06 9.15 19.87
N ALA A 72 19.45 9.26 18.60
CA ALA A 72 20.48 8.43 18.02
C ALA A 72 21.90 8.83 18.48
N ALA A 73 22.08 10.01 19.08
CA ALA A 73 23.33 10.42 19.69
C ALA A 73 23.62 9.72 21.03
N THR A 74 22.62 9.09 21.67
CA THR A 74 22.84 8.45 22.98
C THR A 74 23.76 7.22 22.85
N PRO A 75 24.62 6.95 23.86
CA PRO A 75 25.48 5.77 23.84
C PRO A 75 24.71 4.46 23.70
N GLU A 76 23.55 4.36 24.33
CA GLU A 76 22.71 3.16 24.31
C GLU A 76 22.18 2.88 22.91
N PHE A 77 21.70 3.91 22.20
CA PHE A 77 21.17 3.74 20.85
C PHE A 77 22.28 3.32 19.87
N ARG A 78 23.46 3.95 19.97
CA ARG A 78 24.62 3.62 19.12
C ARG A 78 25.19 2.24 19.43
N ALA A 79 25.13 1.82 20.68
CA ALA A 79 25.51 0.47 21.09
C ALA A 79 24.56 -0.58 20.51
N ASP A 80 23.29 -0.26 20.29
CA ASP A 80 22.28 -1.20 19.82
C ASP A 80 22.08 -1.22 18.30
N PHE A 81 22.33 -0.12 17.59
CA PHE A 81 21.95 0.03 16.18
C PHE A 81 23.06 0.63 15.30
N ASP A 82 23.17 0.12 14.08
CA ASP A 82 24.03 0.68 13.02
C ASP A 82 23.21 1.28 11.87
N LEU A 83 22.02 0.72 11.64
CA LEU A 83 21.11 1.07 10.58
C LEU A 83 19.78 1.57 11.14
N VAL A 84 19.32 2.70 10.64
CA VAL A 84 17.98 3.23 10.85
C VAL A 84 17.23 3.21 9.53
N VAL A 85 16.00 2.71 9.53
CA VAL A 85 15.15 2.61 8.36
C VAL A 85 13.90 3.45 8.56
N TRP A 86 13.56 4.24 7.54
CA TRP A 86 12.25 4.85 7.42
C TRP A 86 11.58 4.42 6.11
N SER A 87 10.34 3.94 6.18
CA SER A 87 9.55 3.62 5.01
C SER A 87 8.31 4.51 4.95
N ASN A 88 8.19 5.33 3.91
CA ASN A 88 7.04 6.21 3.72
C ASN A 88 6.75 6.43 2.22
N GLU A 89 5.56 6.04 1.79
CA GLU A 89 5.17 6.09 0.38
C GLU A 89 4.83 7.52 -0.07
N ILE A 90 4.44 8.39 0.86
CA ILE A 90 4.00 9.75 0.51
C ILE A 90 5.13 10.58 -0.10
N LEU A 91 6.39 10.22 0.19
CA LEU A 91 7.57 10.91 -0.32
C LEU A 91 7.78 10.68 -1.83
N ALA A 92 7.24 9.59 -2.40
CA ALA A 92 7.19 9.36 -3.85
C ALA A 92 5.92 9.91 -4.49
N THR A 93 4.81 9.98 -3.75
CA THR A 93 3.50 10.34 -4.31
C THR A 93 3.07 11.77 -4.03
N ASN A 94 3.92 12.58 -3.40
CA ASN A 94 3.69 14.02 -3.27
C ASN A 94 4.02 14.68 -4.62
N PRO A 95 3.08 15.40 -5.26
CA PRO A 95 3.33 16.09 -6.53
C PRO A 95 4.45 17.13 -6.47
N ASP A 96 4.77 17.66 -5.28
CA ASP A 96 5.90 18.56 -5.08
C ASP A 96 6.67 18.18 -3.81
N PRO A 97 7.68 17.28 -3.91
CA PRO A 97 8.44 16.80 -2.76
C PRO A 97 9.61 17.72 -2.37
N ARG A 98 9.77 18.89 -3.01
CA ARG A 98 10.99 19.72 -2.88
C ARG A 98 11.30 20.14 -1.44
N ASP A 99 10.30 20.55 -0.68
CA ASP A 99 10.49 20.96 0.71
C ASP A 99 10.91 19.78 1.60
N GLN A 100 10.38 18.58 1.34
CA GLN A 100 10.77 17.36 2.05
C GLN A 100 12.19 16.97 1.72
N ILE A 101 12.53 16.96 0.43
CA ILE A 101 13.88 16.65 -0.06
C ILE A 101 14.89 17.62 0.54
N LYS A 102 14.61 18.93 0.48
CA LYS A 102 15.44 19.96 1.10
C LYS A 102 15.63 19.72 2.59
N THR A 103 14.55 19.44 3.32
CA THR A 103 14.61 19.20 4.77
C THR A 103 15.49 17.98 5.11
N ILE A 104 15.36 16.89 4.36
CA ILE A 104 16.14 15.67 4.58
C ILE A 104 17.61 15.88 4.16
N ALA A 105 17.87 16.61 3.07
CA ALA A 105 19.22 16.90 2.62
C ALA A 105 19.97 17.82 3.60
N GLU A 106 19.31 18.85 4.13
CA GLU A 106 19.86 19.71 5.19
C GLU A 106 20.20 18.88 6.44
N PHE A 107 19.30 17.97 6.84
CA PHE A 107 19.56 17.03 7.93
C PHE A 107 20.77 16.13 7.64
N ALA A 108 20.82 15.51 6.45
CA ALA A 108 21.94 14.64 6.07
C ALA A 108 23.29 15.37 6.07
N ALA A 109 23.32 16.63 5.67
CA ALA A 109 24.53 17.45 5.63
C ALA A 109 24.97 17.96 7.01
N SER A 110 24.03 18.12 7.96
CA SER A 110 24.30 18.68 9.29
C SER A 110 24.36 17.65 10.41
N SER A 111 23.93 16.40 10.16
CA SER A 111 23.93 15.32 11.14
C SER A 111 25.35 14.91 11.53
N ASN A 112 25.59 14.79 12.83
CA ASN A 112 26.83 14.26 13.40
C ASN A 112 26.72 12.76 13.72
N VAL A 113 25.50 12.22 13.70
CA VAL A 113 25.23 10.80 13.97
C VAL A 113 25.13 9.97 12.70
N PHE A 114 24.45 10.50 11.68
CA PHE A 114 24.17 9.81 10.41
C PHE A 114 25.15 10.23 9.33
N THR A 115 26.25 9.50 9.24
CA THR A 115 27.32 9.71 8.24
C THR A 115 26.96 9.20 6.85
N ASN A 116 25.87 8.45 6.72
CA ASN A 116 25.36 7.96 5.45
C ASN A 116 23.83 8.02 5.45
N VAL A 117 23.26 8.93 4.67
CA VAL A 117 21.83 9.03 4.43
C VAL A 117 21.58 8.73 2.97
N GLU A 118 20.76 7.72 2.69
CA GLU A 118 20.45 7.28 1.33
C GLU A 118 18.95 7.15 1.13
N VAL A 119 18.55 7.13 -0.14
CA VAL A 119 17.20 6.86 -0.58
C VAL A 119 17.16 5.56 -1.36
N VAL A 120 16.19 4.72 -1.04
CA VAL A 120 15.83 3.54 -1.84
C VAL A 120 14.48 3.79 -2.48
N LEU A 121 14.49 4.16 -3.77
CA LEU A 121 13.31 4.45 -4.56
C LEU A 121 12.80 3.16 -5.21
N VAL A 122 11.57 2.76 -4.89
CA VAL A 122 10.95 1.55 -5.47
C VAL A 122 9.87 1.93 -6.47
N LEU A 123 10.07 1.49 -7.71
CA LEU A 123 9.21 1.78 -8.85
C LEU A 123 8.48 0.51 -9.32
N ARG A 124 7.31 0.68 -9.92
CA ARG A 124 6.58 -0.38 -10.63
C ARG A 124 6.22 0.16 -11.99
N ARG A 125 6.21 -0.69 -13.03
CA ARG A 125 5.87 -0.24 -14.38
C ARG A 125 4.54 0.52 -14.38
N GLN A 126 4.49 1.67 -15.05
CA GLN A 126 3.45 2.67 -14.83
C GLN A 126 2.03 2.15 -15.10
N ASP A 127 1.83 1.32 -16.11
CA ASP A 127 0.53 0.72 -16.42
C ASP A 127 0.11 -0.33 -15.38
N ASP A 128 1.04 -1.15 -14.88
CA ASP A 128 0.79 -2.15 -13.83
C ASP A 128 0.54 -1.47 -12.48
N TRP A 129 1.25 -0.37 -12.22
CA TRP A 129 0.97 0.49 -11.08
C TRP A 129 -0.43 1.10 -11.21
N LEU A 130 -0.77 1.64 -12.38
CA LEU A 130 -2.07 2.28 -12.64
C LEU A 130 -3.22 1.29 -12.44
N GLU A 131 -3.09 0.06 -12.92
CA GLU A 131 -4.08 -1.00 -12.70
C GLU A 131 -4.31 -1.26 -11.21
N ALA A 132 -3.22 -1.53 -10.47
CA ALA A 132 -3.31 -1.84 -9.05
C ALA A 132 -3.82 -0.64 -8.22
N ALA A 133 -3.40 0.58 -8.59
CA ALA A 133 -3.84 1.83 -7.96
C ALA A 133 -5.31 2.11 -8.27
N TYR A 134 -5.76 1.95 -9.52
CA TYR A 134 -7.14 2.16 -9.92
C TYR A 134 -8.09 1.17 -9.24
N GLN A 135 -7.74 -0.11 -9.20
CA GLN A 135 -8.51 -1.13 -8.45
C GLN A 135 -8.69 -0.72 -6.99
N GLN A 136 -7.60 -0.44 -6.27
CA GLN A 136 -7.70 -0.20 -4.83
C GLN A 136 -8.21 1.22 -4.49
N TRP A 137 -7.77 2.25 -5.20
CA TRP A 137 -8.00 3.65 -4.85
C TRP A 137 -9.01 4.36 -5.75
N GLY A 138 -9.22 3.87 -6.97
CA GLY A 138 -10.27 4.35 -7.87
C GLY A 138 -11.61 3.66 -7.61
N LEU A 139 -11.62 2.33 -7.51
CA LEU A 139 -12.83 1.52 -7.40
C LEU A 139 -13.19 1.16 -5.95
N MET A 140 -12.24 0.58 -5.20
CA MET A 140 -12.52 0.04 -3.86
C MET A 140 -12.59 1.10 -2.76
N ASN A 141 -11.64 2.02 -2.73
CA ASN A 141 -11.65 3.14 -1.79
C ASN A 141 -12.26 4.36 -2.45
N LYS A 142 -13.37 4.83 -1.92
CA LYS A 142 -13.98 6.06 -2.39
C LYS A 142 -13.36 7.26 -1.68
N LEU A 143 -12.33 7.83 -2.31
CA LEU A 143 -11.58 8.97 -1.78
C LEU A 143 -12.26 10.33 -2.05
N LYS A 144 -13.15 10.42 -3.04
CA LYS A 144 -13.90 11.63 -3.39
C LYS A 144 -15.33 11.60 -2.83
N THR A 145 -15.92 12.77 -2.60
CA THR A 145 -17.34 12.92 -2.27
C THR A 145 -18.20 12.88 -3.56
N GLY A 146 -19.51 12.74 -3.40
CA GLY A 146 -20.44 12.60 -4.53
C GLY A 146 -20.58 11.15 -5.01
N HIS A 147 -21.40 10.88 -6.01
CA HIS A 147 -21.72 9.51 -6.43
C HIS A 147 -20.82 8.99 -7.56
N GLN A 148 -19.90 9.80 -8.07
CA GLN A 148 -19.10 9.45 -9.24
C GLN A 148 -17.85 8.64 -8.86
N ILE A 149 -17.55 7.64 -9.68
CA ILE A 149 -16.30 6.90 -9.68
C ILE A 149 -15.56 7.32 -10.96
N PRO A 150 -14.28 7.73 -10.88
CA PRO A 150 -13.56 8.18 -12.06
C PRO A 150 -13.46 7.06 -13.10
N SER A 151 -13.55 7.43 -14.38
CA SER A 151 -13.19 6.52 -15.47
C SER A 151 -11.69 6.16 -15.36
N PRO A 152 -11.24 5.05 -15.97
CA PRO A 152 -9.82 4.75 -16.06
C PRO A 152 -8.99 5.90 -16.66
N GLN A 153 -9.53 6.58 -17.68
CA GLN A 153 -8.91 7.72 -18.35
C GLN A 153 -8.76 8.93 -17.41
N ASP A 154 -9.85 9.31 -16.72
CA ASP A 154 -9.81 10.43 -15.76
C ASP A 154 -8.85 10.14 -14.60
N TYR A 155 -8.83 8.89 -14.14
CA TYR A 155 -7.93 8.46 -13.08
C TYR A 155 -6.47 8.52 -13.54
N ALA A 156 -6.16 8.00 -14.73
CA ALA A 156 -4.83 8.07 -15.34
C ALA A 156 -4.34 9.52 -15.48
N ALA A 157 -5.19 10.43 -15.94
CA ALA A 157 -4.89 11.85 -16.03
C ALA A 157 -4.60 12.46 -14.65
N GLN A 158 -5.38 12.09 -13.63
CA GLN A 158 -5.20 12.57 -12.26
C GLN A 158 -3.85 12.14 -11.65
N VAL A 159 -3.41 10.90 -11.89
CA VAL A 159 -2.16 10.35 -11.32
C VAL A 159 -0.93 10.61 -12.19
N ALA A 160 -1.09 11.15 -13.39
CA ALA A 160 0.02 11.36 -14.32
C ALA A 160 1.25 12.08 -13.71
N PRO A 161 1.11 13.10 -12.84
CA PRO A 161 2.28 13.76 -12.24
C PRO A 161 3.17 12.83 -11.41
N ILE A 162 2.59 11.84 -10.73
CA ILE A 162 3.34 10.90 -9.88
C ILE A 162 3.86 9.68 -10.65
N LEU A 163 3.64 9.64 -11.98
CA LEU A 163 4.15 8.60 -12.88
C LEU A 163 5.41 9.03 -13.66
N ASP A 164 5.86 10.28 -13.50
CA ASP A 164 7.12 10.77 -14.06
C ASP A 164 8.30 10.37 -13.16
N TYR A 165 8.72 9.11 -13.30
CA TYR A 165 9.77 8.54 -12.46
C TYR A 165 11.15 9.16 -12.71
N ALA A 166 11.42 9.63 -13.92
CA ALA A 166 12.65 10.34 -14.22
C ALA A 166 12.72 11.64 -13.44
N HIS A 167 11.62 12.41 -13.41
CA HIS A 167 11.56 13.62 -12.62
C HIS A 167 11.70 13.35 -11.11
N ILE A 168 11.00 12.35 -10.57
CA ILE A 168 11.11 11.97 -9.16
C ILE A 168 12.55 11.57 -8.82
N TYR A 169 13.18 10.73 -9.66
CA TYR A 169 14.57 10.34 -9.49
C TYR A 169 15.50 11.55 -9.48
N GLU A 170 15.38 12.45 -10.47
CA GLU A 170 16.23 13.64 -10.59
C GLU A 170 16.17 14.54 -9.35
N LEU A 171 14.97 14.77 -8.80
CA LEU A 171 14.81 15.56 -7.59
C LEU A 171 15.55 14.92 -6.39
N TRP A 172 15.43 13.62 -6.21
CA TRP A 172 16.08 12.91 -5.10
C TRP A 172 17.58 12.75 -5.32
N SER A 173 18.02 12.37 -6.53
CA SER A 173 19.43 12.13 -6.85
C SER A 173 20.26 13.40 -6.84
N ALA A 174 19.64 14.57 -7.05
CA ALA A 174 20.29 15.86 -6.90
C ALA A 174 20.60 16.21 -5.44
N ALA A 175 19.94 15.57 -4.48
CA ALA A 175 20.01 15.91 -3.06
C ALA A 175 20.72 14.82 -2.22
N LEU A 176 20.52 13.55 -2.55
CA LEU A 176 21.00 12.40 -1.78
C LEU A 176 21.40 11.25 -2.70
N PRO A 177 22.26 10.31 -2.25
CA PRO A 177 22.47 9.05 -2.94
C PRO A 177 21.15 8.27 -3.08
N VAL A 178 20.83 7.84 -4.30
CA VAL A 178 19.61 7.08 -4.62
C VAL A 178 19.96 5.71 -5.18
N THR A 179 19.38 4.67 -4.57
CA THR A 179 19.29 3.33 -5.15
C THR A 179 17.89 3.14 -5.73
N VAL A 180 17.79 2.76 -7.01
CA VAL A 180 16.50 2.47 -7.65
C VAL A 180 16.29 0.96 -7.74
N LEU A 181 15.14 0.51 -7.23
CA LEU A 181 14.66 -0.87 -7.37
C LEU A 181 13.34 -0.86 -8.14
N THR A 182 13.15 -1.84 -9.00
CA THR A 182 11.87 -2.09 -9.66
C THR A 182 11.09 -3.16 -8.90
N TYR A 183 9.79 -3.22 -9.11
CA TYR A 183 8.97 -4.30 -8.57
C TYR A 183 9.45 -5.68 -9.07
N ASP A 184 9.96 -5.74 -10.31
CA ASP A 184 10.54 -6.97 -10.87
C ASP A 184 11.81 -7.37 -10.11
N ASP A 185 12.67 -6.41 -9.75
CA ASP A 185 13.85 -6.64 -8.89
C ASP A 185 13.43 -7.23 -7.54
N LEU A 186 12.34 -6.72 -6.95
CA LEU A 186 11.80 -7.27 -5.70
C LEU A 186 11.29 -8.71 -5.87
N MET A 187 10.55 -8.98 -6.94
CA MET A 187 9.99 -10.32 -7.20
C MET A 187 11.08 -11.35 -7.52
N ALA A 188 12.12 -10.95 -8.25
CA ALA A 188 13.30 -11.79 -8.51
C ALA A 188 14.04 -12.20 -7.24
N LYS A 189 13.95 -11.40 -6.17
CA LYS A 189 14.49 -11.71 -4.84
C LYS A 189 13.53 -12.50 -3.94
N GLY A 190 12.32 -12.80 -4.42
CA GLY A 190 11.30 -13.54 -3.68
C GLY A 190 10.29 -12.66 -2.94
N GLY A 191 10.38 -11.34 -3.07
CA GLY A 191 9.50 -10.40 -2.39
C GLY A 191 10.20 -9.13 -1.92
N SER A 192 9.41 -8.15 -1.48
CA SER A 192 9.96 -6.91 -0.91
C SER A 192 10.77 -7.18 0.36
N VAL A 193 10.31 -8.08 1.23
CA VAL A 193 11.01 -8.35 2.51
C VAL A 193 12.37 -8.97 2.25
N GLU A 194 12.42 -9.99 1.39
CA GLU A 194 13.64 -10.68 0.99
C GLU A 194 14.65 -9.72 0.36
N CYS A 195 14.19 -8.87 -0.58
CA CYS A 195 15.05 -7.89 -1.24
C CYS A 195 15.66 -6.89 -0.26
N PHE A 196 14.86 -6.38 0.69
CA PHE A 196 15.33 -5.39 1.64
C PHE A 196 16.19 -5.98 2.76
N CYS A 197 15.95 -7.23 3.17
CA CYS A 197 16.89 -7.99 4.01
C CYS A 197 18.28 -8.06 3.35
N ASP A 198 18.33 -8.47 2.07
CA ASP A 198 19.59 -8.52 1.32
C ASP A 198 20.25 -7.14 1.21
N LEU A 199 19.47 -6.10 0.86
CA LEU A 199 19.97 -4.73 0.68
C LEU A 199 20.58 -4.15 1.95
N TRP A 200 19.98 -4.45 3.10
CA TRP A 200 20.40 -3.92 4.40
C TRP A 200 21.39 -4.81 5.14
N GLY A 201 21.74 -5.98 4.58
CA GLY A 201 22.58 -6.96 5.26
C GLY A 201 21.93 -7.57 6.50
N VAL A 202 20.59 -7.55 6.57
CA VAL A 202 19.83 -8.20 7.64
C VAL A 202 19.52 -9.62 7.19
N PRO A 203 19.85 -10.66 7.99
CA PRO A 203 19.47 -12.02 7.67
C PRO A 203 17.96 -12.15 7.41
N ARG A 204 17.58 -13.14 6.62
CA ARG A 204 16.16 -13.43 6.36
C ARG A 204 15.63 -14.25 7.53
N PRO A 205 14.49 -13.88 8.15
CA PRO A 205 13.89 -14.71 9.20
C PRO A 205 13.33 -16.00 8.59
N ASP A 206 13.34 -17.10 9.36
CA ASP A 206 12.83 -18.41 8.90
C ASP A 206 11.33 -18.34 8.52
N ASP A 207 10.58 -17.49 9.21
CA ASP A 207 9.14 -17.32 9.02
C ASP A 207 8.76 -16.15 8.09
N ILE A 208 9.69 -15.70 7.23
CA ILE A 208 9.50 -14.56 6.31
C ILE A 208 8.21 -14.65 5.46
N GLN A 209 7.77 -15.89 5.17
CA GLN A 209 6.55 -16.17 4.41
C GLN A 209 5.29 -15.55 5.04
N LYS A 210 5.25 -15.36 6.36
CA LYS A 210 4.09 -14.73 7.05
C LYS A 210 3.88 -13.26 6.64
N PHE A 211 4.94 -12.60 6.17
CA PHE A 211 4.89 -11.21 5.72
C PHE A 211 4.61 -11.06 4.24
N ARG A 212 4.69 -12.14 3.47
CA ARG A 212 4.22 -12.11 2.08
C ARG A 212 2.75 -11.77 2.13
N SER A 213 2.40 -10.59 1.63
CA SER A 213 1.04 -10.11 1.71
C SER A 213 0.13 -11.05 0.90
N VAL A 214 -0.61 -11.92 1.59
CA VAL A 214 -1.62 -12.82 1.00
C VAL A 214 -2.87 -12.06 0.53
N ARG A 215 -2.84 -10.72 0.55
CA ARG A 215 -3.88 -9.93 -0.12
C ARG A 215 -3.59 -9.95 -1.61
N SER A 216 -4.00 -11.02 -2.28
CA SER A 216 -4.32 -10.93 -3.70
C SER A 216 -5.23 -9.71 -3.85
N SER A 217 -4.81 -8.72 -4.64
CA SER A 217 -5.69 -7.61 -5.01
C SER A 217 -7.02 -8.20 -5.47
N ALA A 218 -8.12 -7.56 -5.08
CA ALA A 218 -9.42 -7.94 -5.62
C ALA A 218 -9.32 -7.87 -7.16
N GLY A 219 -9.75 -8.92 -7.85
CA GLY A 219 -9.78 -8.89 -9.30
C GLY A 219 -10.85 -7.91 -9.80
N PRO A 220 -10.96 -7.78 -11.14
CA PRO A 220 -11.90 -6.86 -11.76
C PRO A 220 -13.37 -6.99 -11.31
N ALA A 221 -13.91 -8.20 -11.16
CA ALA A 221 -15.32 -8.36 -10.79
C ALA A 221 -15.59 -7.87 -9.37
N ILE A 222 -14.74 -8.25 -8.41
CA ILE A 222 -14.87 -7.77 -7.04
C ILE A 222 -14.67 -6.25 -6.98
N SER A 223 -13.63 -5.71 -7.62
CA SER A 223 -13.36 -4.26 -7.63
C SER A 223 -14.53 -3.46 -8.22
N THR A 224 -15.15 -3.94 -9.29
CA THR A 224 -16.37 -3.34 -9.87
C THR A 224 -17.55 -3.40 -8.89
N LEU A 225 -17.72 -4.49 -8.14
CA LEU A 225 -18.76 -4.58 -7.11
C LEU A 225 -18.57 -3.54 -5.99
N TYR A 226 -17.33 -3.31 -5.54
CA TYR A 226 -17.05 -2.19 -4.63
C TYR A 226 -17.45 -0.86 -5.24
N SER A 227 -17.20 -0.65 -6.53
CA SER A 227 -17.55 0.60 -7.21
C SER A 227 -19.08 0.85 -7.16
N TYR A 228 -19.91 -0.19 -7.38
CA TYR A 228 -21.36 -0.06 -7.27
C TYR A 228 -21.81 0.22 -5.84
N PHE A 229 -21.25 -0.48 -4.85
CA PHE A 229 -21.51 -0.20 -3.44
C PHE A 229 -21.16 1.25 -3.09
N ASN A 230 -19.97 1.71 -3.50
CA ASN A 230 -19.47 3.05 -3.22
C ASN A 230 -20.33 4.16 -3.86
N ARG A 231 -20.90 3.91 -5.04
CA ARG A 231 -21.84 4.83 -5.72
C ARG A 231 -23.13 5.07 -4.93
N ALA A 232 -23.54 4.15 -4.06
CA ALA A 232 -24.76 4.30 -3.27
C ALA A 232 -24.65 5.35 -2.15
N PHE A 233 -23.42 5.74 -1.76
CA PHE A 233 -23.18 6.69 -0.68
C PHE A 233 -22.63 8.00 -1.26
N PRO A 234 -23.00 9.19 -0.76
CA PRO A 234 -22.38 10.44 -1.17
C PRO A 234 -21.06 10.73 -0.44
N ALA A 235 -20.87 10.19 0.77
CA ALA A 235 -19.67 10.38 1.59
C ALA A 235 -18.47 9.56 1.08
N ARG A 236 -17.27 9.86 1.62
CA ARG A 236 -16.08 9.02 1.42
C ARG A 236 -16.30 7.66 2.08
N MET A 237 -15.92 6.59 1.41
CA MET A 237 -16.07 5.22 1.89
C MET A 237 -14.73 4.52 1.86
N LYS A 238 -14.37 3.86 2.96
CA LYS A 238 -13.23 2.96 2.98
C LYS A 238 -13.69 1.54 2.67
N SER A 239 -12.82 0.77 2.02
CA SER A 239 -13.13 -0.61 1.61
C SER A 239 -13.51 -1.51 2.80
N GLU A 240 -13.01 -1.27 4.01
CA GLU A 240 -13.28 -2.13 5.17
C GLU A 240 -14.77 -2.22 5.55
N VAL A 241 -15.58 -1.22 5.15
CA VAL A 241 -17.02 -1.26 5.34
C VAL A 241 -17.64 -2.40 4.52
N PHE A 242 -17.21 -2.56 3.28
CA PHE A 242 -17.73 -3.57 2.37
C PHE A 242 -16.97 -4.91 2.45
N ASP A 243 -15.69 -4.90 2.86
CA ASP A 243 -14.88 -6.10 3.12
C ASP A 243 -15.60 -7.10 4.03
N LYS A 244 -16.33 -6.61 5.04
CA LYS A 244 -17.10 -7.44 5.96
C LYS A 244 -18.15 -8.28 5.23
N PHE A 245 -18.82 -7.71 4.24
CA PHE A 245 -19.83 -8.39 3.43
C PHE A 245 -19.18 -9.40 2.49
N ILE A 246 -18.13 -8.99 1.77
CA ILE A 246 -17.37 -9.87 0.86
C ILE A 246 -16.89 -11.11 1.61
N LYS A 247 -16.30 -10.94 2.80
CA LYS A 247 -15.81 -12.03 3.64
C LYS A 247 -16.94 -12.88 4.22
N LYS A 248 -17.97 -12.25 4.80
CA LYS A 248 -19.10 -12.96 5.43
C LYS A 248 -19.80 -13.90 4.44
N TYR A 249 -20.01 -13.43 3.21
CA TYR A 249 -20.72 -14.18 2.17
C TYR A 249 -19.80 -14.91 1.19
N GLN A 250 -18.49 -14.90 1.44
CA GLN A 250 -17.47 -15.58 0.62
C GLN A 250 -17.64 -15.27 -0.88
N VAL A 251 -17.83 -14.00 -1.20
CA VAL A 251 -18.00 -13.56 -2.60
C VAL A 251 -16.69 -13.86 -3.33
N LYS A 252 -16.79 -14.69 -4.37
CA LYS A 252 -15.64 -15.13 -5.16
C LYS A 252 -15.36 -14.16 -6.29
N GLU A 253 -14.10 -14.09 -6.69
CA GLU A 253 -13.71 -13.46 -7.95
C GLU A 253 -14.36 -14.25 -9.10
N LEU A 254 -14.97 -13.52 -10.04
CA LEU A 254 -15.68 -14.08 -11.19
C LEU A 254 -14.96 -13.78 -12.50
N SER A 255 -14.12 -12.74 -12.53
CA SER A 255 -13.30 -12.44 -13.70
C SER A 255 -12.14 -13.44 -13.84
N GLU A 256 -11.76 -13.69 -15.09
CA GLU A 256 -10.60 -14.53 -15.40
C GLU A 256 -9.29 -13.77 -15.09
N ALA A 257 -8.20 -14.51 -14.88
CA ALA A 257 -6.92 -13.96 -14.42
C ALA A 257 -6.29 -12.92 -15.36
N ASP A 258 -6.71 -12.90 -16.62
CA ASP A 258 -6.20 -12.02 -17.68
C ASP A 258 -7.11 -10.80 -17.94
N HIS A 259 -8.20 -10.67 -17.18
CA HIS A 259 -9.03 -9.47 -17.19
C HIS A 259 -8.40 -8.33 -16.37
N ILE A 260 -8.59 -7.10 -16.85
CA ILE A 260 -8.05 -5.87 -16.26
C ILE A 260 -9.15 -4.79 -16.13
N CYS A 261 -9.02 -3.93 -15.11
CA CYS A 261 -9.91 -2.81 -14.87
C CYS A 261 -9.55 -1.58 -15.72
N VAL A 262 -8.28 -1.40 -16.06
CA VAL A 262 -7.79 -0.29 -16.89
C VAL A 262 -7.63 -0.82 -18.31
N PRO A 263 -8.42 -0.34 -19.29
CA PRO A 263 -8.39 -0.83 -20.67
C PRO A 263 -6.99 -0.76 -21.34
N PRO A 264 -6.67 -1.68 -22.27
CA PRO A 264 -5.34 -1.75 -22.91
C PRO A 264 -4.88 -0.45 -23.58
N ASP A 265 -5.77 0.29 -24.22
CA ASP A 265 -5.48 1.58 -24.87
C ASP A 265 -5.05 2.65 -23.87
N VAL A 266 -5.71 2.74 -22.71
CA VAL A 266 -5.32 3.66 -21.62
C VAL A 266 -3.94 3.30 -21.07
N ARG A 267 -3.68 2.00 -20.92
CA ARG A 267 -2.38 1.49 -20.45
C ARG A 267 -1.26 1.82 -21.43
N ALA A 268 -1.50 1.60 -22.72
CA ALA A 268 -0.57 1.95 -23.78
C ALA A 268 -0.26 3.45 -23.78
N ALA A 269 -1.28 4.31 -23.71
CA ALA A 269 -1.10 5.75 -23.67
C ALA A 269 -0.27 6.23 -22.47
N VAL A 270 -0.40 5.57 -21.31
CA VAL A 270 0.40 5.87 -20.11
C VAL A 270 1.85 5.46 -20.29
N LEU A 271 2.11 4.30 -20.91
CA LEU A 271 3.47 3.84 -21.22
C LEU A 271 4.13 4.73 -22.27
N ASP A 272 3.43 5.09 -23.33
CA ASP A 272 3.94 5.97 -24.39
C ASP A 272 4.36 7.32 -23.82
N LYS A 273 3.52 7.90 -22.95
CA LYS A 273 3.85 9.15 -22.25
C LYS A 273 5.08 9.02 -21.34
N ALA A 274 5.29 7.85 -20.72
CA ALA A 274 6.40 7.60 -19.82
C ALA A 274 7.69 7.14 -20.54
N ALA A 275 7.62 6.76 -21.82
CA ALA A 275 8.69 6.08 -22.54
C ALA A 275 10.02 6.86 -22.55
N THR A 276 9.96 8.16 -22.85
CA THR A 276 11.15 9.03 -22.86
C THR A 276 11.79 9.13 -21.48
N GLY A 277 10.97 9.31 -20.43
CA GLY A 277 11.46 9.37 -19.05
C GLY A 277 12.06 8.05 -18.59
N ASN A 278 11.39 6.93 -18.88
CA ASN A 278 11.89 5.59 -18.57
C ASN A 278 13.23 5.29 -19.25
N THR A 279 13.39 5.70 -20.51
CA THR A 279 14.64 5.54 -21.26
C THR A 279 15.77 6.36 -20.62
N ARG A 280 15.51 7.64 -20.30
CA ARG A 280 16.48 8.51 -19.63
C ARG A 280 16.89 7.96 -18.27
N LEU A 281 15.93 7.48 -17.48
CA LEU A 281 16.20 6.91 -16.16
C LEU A 281 16.97 5.58 -16.27
N ALA A 282 16.62 4.70 -17.22
CA ALA A 282 17.37 3.47 -17.46
C ALA A 282 18.84 3.75 -17.77
N GLN A 283 19.11 4.71 -18.68
CA GLN A 283 20.46 5.14 -19.02
C GLN A 283 21.22 5.72 -17.81
N ALA A 284 20.57 6.56 -17.01
CA ALA A 284 21.16 7.13 -15.79
C ALA A 284 21.53 6.05 -14.76
N LEU A 285 20.83 4.91 -14.77
CA LEU A 285 21.09 3.75 -13.91
C LEU A 285 22.03 2.72 -14.56
N GLY A 286 22.53 2.97 -15.77
CA GLY A 286 23.36 2.01 -16.51
C GLY A 286 22.62 0.73 -16.92
N ARG A 287 21.31 0.81 -17.18
CA ARG A 287 20.46 -0.31 -17.61
C ARG A 287 20.01 -0.11 -19.06
N ASP A 288 19.84 -1.20 -19.79
CA ASP A 288 19.27 -1.17 -21.16
C ASP A 288 17.79 -0.75 -21.14
N ALA A 289 17.05 -1.21 -20.14
CA ALA A 289 15.65 -0.87 -19.91
C ALA A 289 15.37 -0.71 -18.42
N LEU A 290 14.40 0.15 -18.09
CA LEU A 290 14.02 0.38 -16.70
C LEU A 290 13.24 -0.81 -16.12
N PHE A 291 12.31 -1.38 -16.89
CA PHE A 291 11.44 -2.49 -16.47
C PHE A 291 11.60 -3.68 -17.42
N ALA A 292 11.27 -4.87 -16.93
CA ALA A 292 11.19 -6.04 -17.80
C ALA A 292 10.05 -5.86 -18.83
N PRO A 293 10.14 -6.51 -20.00
CA PRO A 293 9.05 -6.59 -20.95
C PRO A 293 7.77 -7.10 -20.28
N ALA A 294 6.61 -6.67 -20.76
CA ALA A 294 5.35 -7.27 -20.31
C ALA A 294 5.34 -8.76 -20.61
N PRO A 295 4.79 -9.59 -19.73
CA PRO A 295 4.46 -10.95 -20.11
C PRO A 295 3.46 -10.92 -21.28
N ASP A 296 3.62 -11.84 -22.24
CA ASP A 296 2.79 -12.02 -23.44
C ASP A 296 1.36 -12.51 -23.14
N LEU A 297 0.85 -12.27 -21.94
CA LEU A 297 -0.52 -12.61 -21.59
C LEU A 297 -1.47 -11.59 -22.21
N PRO A 298 -2.49 -12.04 -22.96
CA PRO A 298 -3.50 -11.14 -23.49
C PRO A 298 -4.20 -10.45 -22.32
N ARG A 299 -4.17 -9.13 -22.27
CA ARG A 299 -4.86 -8.37 -21.22
C ARG A 299 -6.19 -7.88 -21.76
N ARG A 300 -7.29 -8.41 -21.26
CA ARG A 300 -8.65 -8.13 -21.76
C ARG A 300 -9.37 -7.15 -20.85
N ALA A 301 -10.00 -6.14 -21.44
CA ALA A 301 -10.85 -5.23 -20.67
C ALA A 301 -11.99 -6.01 -20.02
N TYR A 302 -12.27 -5.74 -18.76
CA TYR A 302 -13.37 -6.38 -18.05
C TYR A 302 -14.71 -5.73 -18.38
N GLU A 303 -15.53 -6.42 -19.17
CA GLU A 303 -16.82 -5.90 -19.69
C GLU A 303 -18.04 -6.46 -18.96
N GLN A 304 -17.91 -7.56 -18.22
CA GLN A 304 -19.03 -8.28 -17.59
C GLN A 304 -19.49 -7.69 -16.24
N GLY A 305 -19.08 -6.45 -15.95
CA GLY A 305 -19.23 -5.83 -14.63
C GLY A 305 -20.64 -5.86 -14.03
N GLN A 306 -21.67 -5.62 -14.84
CA GLN A 306 -23.07 -5.63 -14.36
C GLN A 306 -23.58 -7.04 -14.08
N ALA A 307 -23.33 -7.99 -14.98
CA ALA A 307 -23.81 -9.37 -14.85
C ALA A 307 -23.20 -10.06 -13.62
N ASP A 308 -21.89 -9.88 -13.41
CA ASP A 308 -21.18 -10.43 -12.26
C ASP A 308 -21.57 -9.75 -10.96
N ALA A 309 -21.82 -8.44 -10.97
CA ALA A 309 -22.32 -7.73 -9.79
C ALA A 309 -23.72 -8.22 -9.40
N ILE A 310 -24.63 -8.41 -10.36
CA ILE A 310 -25.96 -8.99 -10.10
C ILE A 310 -25.81 -10.40 -9.54
N SER A 311 -24.92 -11.22 -10.13
CA SER A 311 -24.65 -12.58 -9.65
C SER A 311 -24.13 -12.60 -8.21
N ALA A 312 -23.22 -11.69 -7.86
CA ALA A 312 -22.72 -11.53 -6.50
C ALA A 312 -23.82 -11.08 -5.54
N LEU A 313 -24.64 -10.10 -5.93
CA LEU A 313 -25.76 -9.60 -5.12
C LEU A 313 -26.80 -10.68 -4.86
N LEU A 314 -27.19 -11.47 -5.87
CA LEU A 314 -28.12 -12.59 -5.70
C LEU A 314 -27.61 -13.63 -4.68
N ARG A 315 -26.30 -13.91 -4.68
CA ARG A 315 -25.67 -14.79 -3.67
C ARG A 315 -25.74 -14.20 -2.27
N ILE A 316 -25.43 -12.91 -2.13
CA ILE A 316 -25.53 -12.18 -0.85
C ILE A 316 -26.97 -12.20 -0.34
N CYS A 317 -27.96 -11.85 -1.18
CA CYS A 317 -29.36 -11.83 -0.81
C CYS A 317 -29.88 -13.21 -0.41
N LYS A 318 -29.52 -14.27 -1.15
CA LYS A 318 -29.87 -15.65 -0.79
C LYS A 318 -29.31 -16.03 0.58
N ALA A 319 -28.04 -15.71 0.85
CA ALA A 319 -27.41 -16.01 2.13
C ALA A 319 -28.03 -15.20 3.28
N GLN A 320 -28.36 -13.93 3.06
CA GLN A 320 -29.08 -13.11 4.03
C GLN A 320 -30.47 -13.64 4.34
N SER A 321 -31.23 -14.07 3.32
CA SER A 321 -32.55 -14.68 3.53
C SER A 321 -32.44 -15.91 4.43
N ALA A 322 -31.51 -16.82 4.13
CA ALA A 322 -31.29 -18.02 4.94
C ALA A 322 -30.86 -17.72 6.38
N GLU A 323 -30.07 -16.65 6.60
CA GLU A 323 -29.70 -16.20 7.95
C GLU A 323 -30.90 -15.63 8.72
N LEU A 324 -31.74 -14.83 8.05
CA LEU A 324 -32.97 -14.29 8.64
C LEU A 324 -33.94 -15.40 9.04
N ASP A 325 -34.11 -16.43 8.19
CA ASP A 325 -34.96 -17.58 8.48
C ASP A 325 -34.46 -18.33 9.73
N ARG A 326 -33.15 -18.59 9.83
CA ARG A 326 -32.54 -19.23 11.02
C ARG A 326 -32.71 -18.39 12.29
N LEU A 327 -32.55 -17.07 12.19
CA LEU A 327 -32.74 -16.18 13.33
C LEU A 327 -34.21 -16.16 13.78
N ARG A 328 -35.15 -16.18 12.82
CA ARG A 328 -36.58 -16.27 13.11
C ARG A 328 -36.94 -17.58 13.81
N GLU A 329 -36.44 -18.72 13.32
CA GLU A 329 -36.62 -20.03 13.97
C GLU A 329 -36.07 -20.04 15.40
N ARG A 330 -34.87 -19.47 15.60
CA ARG A 330 -34.25 -19.35 16.93
C ARG A 330 -35.07 -18.49 17.89
N ILE A 331 -35.60 -17.37 17.42
CA ILE A 331 -36.45 -16.49 18.24
C ILE A 331 -37.72 -17.25 18.66
N ILE A 332 -38.39 -17.93 17.72
CA ILE A 332 -39.59 -18.74 18.00
C ILE A 332 -39.28 -19.82 19.06
N ALA A 333 -38.15 -20.52 18.95
CA ALA A 333 -37.74 -21.53 19.92
C ALA A 333 -37.53 -20.93 21.33
N LEU A 334 -36.83 -19.80 21.44
CA LEU A 334 -36.59 -19.12 22.71
C LEU A 334 -37.88 -18.59 23.35
N GLU A 335 -38.83 -18.11 22.54
CA GLU A 335 -40.15 -17.67 23.01
C GLU A 335 -40.97 -18.83 23.57
N ASN A 336 -40.93 -19.98 22.89
CA ASN A 336 -41.59 -21.21 23.35
C ASN A 336 -40.97 -21.74 24.64
N ASP A 337 -39.64 -21.79 24.76
CA ASP A 337 -38.96 -22.23 25.97
C ASP A 337 -39.27 -21.33 27.17
N LYS A 338 -39.33 -20.00 26.95
CA LYS A 338 -39.72 -19.03 27.98
C LYS A 338 -41.17 -19.21 28.41
N LYS A 339 -42.08 -19.48 27.48
CA LYS A 339 -43.48 -19.77 27.79
C LYS A 339 -43.61 -21.05 28.62
N ASN A 340 -42.96 -22.13 28.18
CA ASN A 340 -42.95 -23.42 28.88
C ASN A 340 -42.35 -23.30 30.29
N SER A 341 -41.30 -22.50 30.47
CA SER A 341 -40.68 -22.26 31.78
C SER A 341 -41.60 -21.50 32.73
N ARG A 342 -42.35 -20.51 32.23
CA ARG A 342 -43.37 -19.80 33.02
C ARG A 342 -44.52 -20.70 33.43
N GLU A 343 -44.98 -21.57 32.54
CA GLU A 343 -46.05 -22.54 32.84
C GLU A 343 -45.61 -23.59 33.87
N ARG A 344 -44.33 -23.98 33.87
CA ARG A 344 -43.77 -24.87 34.92
C ARG A 344 -43.71 -24.18 36.27
N ALA A 345 -43.18 -22.95 36.32
CA ALA A 345 -43.08 -22.18 37.56
C ALA A 345 -44.43 -21.77 38.19
N GLN A 346 -45.55 -21.86 37.44
CA GLN A 346 -46.90 -21.65 37.97
C GLN A 346 -47.53 -22.93 38.54
N LYS A 347 -46.99 -24.11 38.21
CA LYS A 347 -47.48 -25.40 38.67
C LYS A 347 -46.79 -25.88 39.94
N ASP A 348 -45.58 -25.41 40.18
CA ASP A 348 -44.83 -25.57 41.42
C ASP A 348 -45.22 -24.48 42.42
#